data_AF-A0A084SPI4-F1
#
_entry.id   AF-A0A084SPI4-F1
#
_cell.length_a   1.000
_cell.length_b   1.000
_cell.length_c   1.000
_cell.angle_alpha   90.00
_cell.angle_beta   90.00
_cell.angle_gamma   90.00
#
_symmetry.space_group_name_H-M   'P 1'
#
loop_
_entity.id
_entity.type
_entity.pdbx_description
1 polymer ?
#
loop_
_entity_poly.entity_id
_entity_poly.type
_entity_poly.pdbx_seq_one_letter_code
_entity_poly.pdbx_strand_id
1 'polypeptide(L)'
;MKQDDLFARIRSICERPRMFAPHFSLEHLLLFIHGYEAALRDTQQPAQHERFEAWLYAQHPEWRASSVWWGKHLFEACGGDLERTLTEIIGLVDRFVASQAAHGL
;
A
#
# COMPACT_ATOMS: atom_id res chain seq x y z
N MET A 1 -4.35 21.72 8.67
CA MET A 1 -3.56 20.47 8.83
C MET A 1 -3.72 19.72 7.52
N LYS A 2 -2.67 19.56 6.70
CA LYS A 2 -2.79 18.73 5.50
C LYS A 2 -3.09 17.31 6.00
N GLN A 3 -4.18 16.73 5.53
CA GLN A 3 -4.59 15.39 5.87
C GLN A 3 -3.39 14.45 5.68
N ASP A 4 -2.99 13.75 6.74
CA ASP A 4 -2.02 12.67 6.61
C ASP A 4 -2.61 11.67 5.63
N ASP A 5 -1.89 11.41 4.54
CA ASP A 5 -2.31 10.52 3.47
C ASP A 5 -1.53 9.21 3.61
N LEU A 6 -2.25 8.09 3.77
CA LEU A 6 -1.69 6.75 3.86
C LEU A 6 -0.70 6.50 2.71
N PHE A 7 -1.05 6.96 1.51
CA PHE A 7 -0.29 6.70 0.29
C PHE A 7 1.05 7.43 0.29
N ALA A 8 1.08 8.68 0.75
CA ALA A 8 2.33 9.41 0.95
C ALA A 8 3.26 8.70 1.97
N ARG A 9 2.68 8.09 3.02
CA ARG A 9 3.44 7.33 4.02
C ARG A 9 3.97 6.01 3.46
N ILE A 10 3.12 5.23 2.79
CA ILE A 10 3.53 3.98 2.11
C ILE A 10 4.69 4.27 1.15
N ARG A 11 4.55 5.31 0.32
CA ARG A 11 5.60 5.75 -0.60
C ARG A 11 6.91 6.06 0.13
N SER A 12 6.85 6.90 1.17
CA SER A 12 8.05 7.27 1.93
C SER A 12 8.71 6.07 2.61
N ILE A 13 7.93 5.08 3.07
CA ILE A 13 8.44 3.83 3.64
C ILE A 13 9.17 3.02 2.56
N CYS A 14 8.55 2.86 1.40
CA CYS A 14 9.13 2.07 0.30
C CYS A 14 10.38 2.74 -0.29
N GLU A 15 10.46 4.06 -0.33
CA GLU A 15 11.65 4.79 -0.81
C GLU A 15 12.84 4.60 0.14
N ARG A 16 12.59 4.52 1.45
CA ARG A 16 13.64 4.56 2.48
C ARG A 16 13.38 3.53 3.59
N PRO A 17 13.24 2.23 3.26
CA PRO A 17 12.77 1.20 4.19
C PRO A 17 13.67 1.05 5.42
N ARG A 18 14.98 1.23 5.24
CA ARG A 18 15.98 1.09 6.31
C ARG A 18 15.95 2.20 7.36
N MET A 19 15.31 3.34 7.07
CA MET A 19 15.06 4.36 8.09
C MET A 19 13.93 3.96 9.05
N PHE A 20 13.03 3.08 8.61
CA PHE A 20 11.92 2.59 9.43
C PHE A 20 12.31 1.31 10.18
N ALA A 21 13.03 0.39 9.52
CA ALA A 21 13.57 -0.80 10.14
C ALA A 21 14.88 -1.23 9.46
N PRO A 22 15.97 -1.47 10.21
CA PRO A 22 17.25 -1.93 9.64
C PRO A 22 17.12 -3.22 8.80
N HIS A 23 16.21 -4.11 9.20
CA HIS A 23 15.89 -5.36 8.53
C HIS A 23 14.43 -5.33 8.02
N PHE A 24 14.11 -4.30 7.26
CA PHE A 24 12.77 -4.13 6.71
C PHE A 24 12.31 -5.33 5.89
N SER A 25 11.03 -5.67 6.03
CA SER A 25 10.33 -6.71 5.26
C SER A 25 8.93 -6.23 4.94
N LEU A 26 8.25 -6.92 4.03
CA LEU A 26 6.87 -6.59 3.67
C LEU A 26 5.93 -6.66 4.87
N GLU A 27 6.14 -7.58 5.82
CA GLU A 27 5.34 -7.65 7.05
C GLU A 27 5.37 -6.33 7.84
N HIS A 28 6.49 -5.60 7.83
CA HIS A 28 6.56 -4.28 8.45
C HIS A 28 5.65 -3.26 7.76
N LEU A 29 5.59 -3.32 6.42
CA LEU A 29 4.67 -2.48 5.65
C LEU A 29 3.20 -2.82 5.95
N LEU A 30 2.86 -4.11 6.01
CA LEU A 30 1.51 -4.55 6.34
C LEU A 30 1.09 -4.10 7.74
N LEU A 31 1.98 -4.26 8.72
CA LEU A 31 1.75 -3.80 10.09
C LEU A 31 1.53 -2.28 10.15
N PHE A 32 2.32 -1.51 9.40
CA PHE A 32 2.12 -0.06 9.30
C PHE A 32 0.73 0.28 8.74
N ILE A 33 0.33 -0.34 7.63
CA ILE A 33 -0.97 -0.10 6.99
C ILE A 33 -2.11 -0.43 7.97
N HIS A 34 -2.07 -1.61 8.61
CA HIS A 34 -3.09 -2.00 9.59
C HIS A 34 -3.16 -1.05 10.79
N GLY A 35 -2.01 -0.62 11.32
CA GLY A 35 -1.95 0.33 12.44
C GLY A 35 -2.50 1.70 12.06
N TYR A 36 -2.19 2.17 10.84
CA TYR A 36 -2.70 3.42 10.32
C TYR A 36 -4.23 3.39 10.15
N GLU A 37 -4.76 2.34 9.51
CA GLU A 37 -6.20 2.13 9.35
C GLU A 37 -6.94 1.99 10.69
N ALA A 38 -6.34 1.33 11.67
CA ALA A 38 -6.89 1.29 13.03
C ALA A 38 -7.01 2.70 13.64
N ALA A 39 -5.98 3.52 13.52
CA ALA A 39 -6.01 4.90 14.01
C ALA A 39 -7.03 5.79 13.27
N LEU A 40 -7.24 5.56 11.96
CA LEU A 40 -8.30 6.23 11.21
C LEU A 40 -9.70 5.84 11.72
N ARG A 41 -9.93 4.55 12.00
CA ARG A 41 -11.21 4.08 12.56
C ARG A 41 -11.50 4.70 13.92
N ASP A 42 -10.51 4.82 14.79
CA ASP A 42 -10.65 5.47 16.10
C ASP A 42 -11.03 6.95 15.98
N THR A 43 -10.71 7.58 14.85
CA THR A 43 -11.05 8.98 14.53
C THR A 43 -12.22 9.11 13.55
N GLN A 44 -12.97 8.02 13.30
CA GLN A 44 -14.10 7.95 12.36
C GLN A 44 -13.78 8.45 10.94
N GLN A 45 -12.52 8.36 10.53
CA GLN A 45 -12.08 8.69 9.18
C GLN A 45 -12.30 7.49 8.25
N PRO A 46 -12.57 7.75 6.94
CA PRO A 46 -12.78 6.68 5.97
C PRO A 46 -11.51 5.85 5.77
N ALA A 47 -11.67 4.54 5.62
CA ALA A 47 -10.57 3.63 5.34
C ALA A 47 -9.96 3.91 3.97
N GLN A 48 -8.67 4.28 3.95
CA GLN A 48 -7.97 4.64 2.72
C GLN A 48 -7.49 3.37 2.00
N HIS A 49 -6.99 2.42 2.77
CA HIS A 49 -6.47 1.15 2.27
C HIS A 49 -7.54 0.30 1.60
N GLU A 50 -8.75 0.22 2.16
CA GLU A 50 -9.87 -0.53 1.54
C GLU A 50 -10.20 -0.01 0.13
N ARG A 51 -10.16 1.31 -0.08
CA ARG A 51 -10.36 1.92 -1.41
C ARG A 51 -9.24 1.55 -2.37
N PHE A 52 -8.00 1.54 -1.90
CA PHE A 52 -6.86 1.10 -2.70
C PHE A 52 -6.96 -0.38 -3.08
N GLU A 53 -7.33 -1.25 -2.15
CA GLU A 53 -7.53 -2.68 -2.42
C GLU A 53 -8.65 -2.90 -3.42
N ALA A 54 -9.78 -2.18 -3.30
CA ALA A 54 -10.86 -2.27 -4.28
C ALA A 54 -10.40 -1.90 -5.70
N TRP A 55 -9.61 -0.83 -5.84
CA TRP A 55 -9.02 -0.42 -7.12
C TRP A 55 -7.99 -1.42 -7.65
N LEU A 56 -7.15 -1.96 -6.77
CA LEU A 56 -6.13 -2.95 -7.13
C LEU A 56 -6.79 -4.24 -7.62
N TYR A 57 -7.79 -4.73 -6.91
CA TYR A 57 -8.51 -5.96 -7.25
C TYR A 57 -9.42 -5.83 -8.48
N ALA A 58 -9.80 -4.62 -8.87
CA ALA A 58 -10.46 -4.42 -10.16
C ALA A 58 -9.51 -4.70 -11.34
N GLN A 59 -8.20 -4.50 -11.15
CA GLN A 59 -7.15 -4.78 -12.14
C GLN A 59 -6.61 -6.21 -12.03
N HIS A 60 -6.65 -6.79 -10.83
CA HIS A 60 -6.19 -8.16 -10.53
C HIS A 60 -7.30 -8.97 -9.81
N PRO A 61 -8.38 -9.35 -10.50
CA PRO A 61 -9.50 -10.08 -9.89
C PRO A 61 -9.08 -11.40 -9.22
N GLU A 62 -8.05 -12.05 -9.77
CA GLU A 62 -7.50 -13.31 -9.26
C GLU A 62 -6.86 -13.17 -7.88
N TRP A 63 -6.34 -11.98 -7.53
CA TRP A 63 -5.76 -11.74 -6.20
C TRP A 63 -6.82 -11.58 -5.13
N ARG A 64 -8.01 -11.08 -5.50
CA ARG A 64 -9.13 -10.88 -4.56
C ARG A 64 -9.65 -12.19 -3.97
N ALA A 65 -9.61 -13.26 -4.75
CA ALA A 65 -10.07 -14.58 -4.33
C ALA A 65 -9.04 -15.31 -3.45
N SER A 66 -7.83 -14.78 -3.32
CA SER A 66 -6.75 -15.37 -2.54
C SER A 66 -6.78 -14.91 -1.08
N SER A 67 -6.43 -15.81 -0.16
CA SER A 67 -6.13 -15.47 1.24
C SER A 67 -4.78 -14.78 1.41
N VAL A 68 -3.99 -14.66 0.33
CA VAL A 68 -2.66 -14.06 0.33
C VAL A 68 -2.79 -12.55 0.11
N TRP A 69 -2.21 -11.76 1.00
CA TRP A 69 -2.11 -10.31 0.88
C TRP A 69 -1.44 -9.90 -0.45
N TRP A 70 -1.99 -8.90 -1.15
CA TRP A 70 -1.49 -8.37 -2.42
C TRP A 70 0.01 -8.02 -2.44
N GLY A 71 0.60 -7.59 -1.32
CA GLY A 71 2.04 -7.31 -1.24
C GLY A 71 2.89 -8.57 -1.46
N LYS A 72 2.39 -9.74 -1.06
CA LYS A 72 3.05 -11.02 -1.32
C LYS A 72 2.87 -11.48 -2.77
N HIS A 73 1.71 -11.24 -3.38
CA HIS A 73 1.53 -11.46 -4.83
C HIS A 73 2.54 -10.64 -5.65
N LEU A 74 2.76 -9.37 -5.28
CA LEU A 74 3.80 -8.54 -5.90
C LEU A 74 5.21 -9.06 -5.66
N PHE A 75 5.50 -9.52 -4.44
CA PHE A 75 6.80 -10.09 -4.10
C PHE A 75 7.13 -11.32 -4.96
N GLU A 76 6.15 -12.22 -5.10
CA GLU A 76 6.27 -13.40 -5.96
C GLU A 76 6.42 -13.01 -7.44
N ALA A 77 5.63 -12.05 -7.93
CA ALA A 77 5.74 -11.52 -9.29
C ALA A 77 7.10 -10.84 -9.57
N CYS A 78 7.74 -10.29 -8.52
CA CYS A 78 9.07 -9.71 -8.60
C CYS A 78 10.20 -10.74 -8.44
N GLY A 79 9.89 -12.04 -8.30
CA GLY A 79 10.87 -13.10 -8.13
C GLY A 79 11.50 -13.15 -6.74
N GLY A 80 10.82 -12.64 -5.72
CA GLY A 80 11.34 -12.57 -4.35
C GLY A 80 12.35 -11.44 -4.11
N ASP A 81 12.47 -10.50 -5.05
CA ASP A 81 13.33 -9.33 -4.92
C ASP A 81 12.60 -8.22 -4.17
N LEU A 82 13.05 -7.92 -2.94
CA LEU A 82 12.44 -6.90 -2.10
C LEU A 82 12.58 -5.49 -2.71
N GLU A 83 13.75 -5.11 -3.23
CA GLU A 83 13.99 -3.76 -3.74
C GLU A 83 13.11 -3.48 -4.98
N ARG A 84 13.01 -4.48 -5.87
CA ARG A 84 12.09 -4.43 -7.00
C ARG A 84 10.64 -4.36 -6.54
N THR A 85 10.27 -5.16 -5.55
CA THR A 85 8.89 -5.15 -5.00
C THR A 85 8.52 -3.79 -4.44
N LEU A 86 9.41 -3.14 -3.67
CA LEU A 86 9.16 -1.81 -3.14
C LEU A 86 9.01 -0.76 -4.25
N THR A 87 9.79 -0.88 -5.32
CA THR A 87 9.65 -0.03 -6.52
C THR A 87 8.28 -0.21 -7.19
N GLU A 88 7.81 -1.45 -7.34
CA GLU A 88 6.48 -1.73 -7.89
C GLU A 88 5.34 -1.21 -6.99
N ILE A 89 5.50 -1.31 -5.67
CA ILE A 89 4.55 -0.76 -4.70
C ILE A 89 4.45 0.77 -4.86
N ILE A 90 5.58 1.47 -5.00
CA ILE A 90 5.58 2.92 -5.26
C ILE A 90 4.81 3.22 -6.57
N GLY A 91 5.10 2.48 -7.64
CA GLY A 91 4.42 2.66 -8.92
C GLY A 91 2.90 2.43 -8.84
N LEU A 92 2.46 1.45 -8.05
CA LEU A 92 1.03 1.20 -7.81
C LEU A 92 0.36 2.33 -7.04
N VAL A 93 1.02 2.81 -5.99
CA VAL A 93 0.54 3.95 -5.20
C VAL A 93 0.39 5.19 -6.09
N ASP A 94 1.39 5.48 -6.91
CA ASP A 94 1.36 6.64 -7.82
C ASP A 94 0.21 6.54 -8.83
N ARG A 95 -0.01 5.37 -9.43
CA ARG A 95 -1.12 5.12 -10.34
C ARG A 95 -2.47 5.28 -9.63
N PHE A 96 -2.60 4.77 -8.42
CA PHE A 96 -3.82 4.93 -7.64
C PHE A 96 -4.12 6.40 -7.37
N VAL A 97 -3.15 7.15 -6.82
CA VAL A 97 -3.31 8.59 -6.51
C VAL A 97 -3.66 9.39 -7.77
N ALA A 98 -2.97 9.13 -8.89
CA ALA A 98 -3.30 9.76 -10.17
C ALA A 98 -4.72 9.42 -10.64
N SER A 99 -5.17 8.17 -10.44
CA SER A 99 -6.53 7.76 -10.80
C SER A 99 -7.60 8.48 -9.98
N GLN A 100 -7.36 8.76 -8.70
CA GLN A 100 -8.32 9.49 -7.86
C GLN A 100 -8.47 10.94 -8.32
N ALA A 101 -7.35 11.61 -8.64
CA ALA A 101 -7.35 12.99 -9.14
C ALA A 101 -8.10 13.13 -10.49
N ALA A 102 -8.00 12.13 -11.36
CA ALA A 102 -8.71 12.14 -12.65
C ALA A 102 -10.23 12.01 -12.52
N HIS A 103 -10.74 11.46 -11.41
CA HIS A 103 -12.18 11.23 -11.18
C HIS A 103 -12.83 12.30 -10.28
N GLY A 104 -12.13 13.38 -9.96
CA GLY A 104 -12.72 14.54 -9.27
C GLY A 104 -13.18 14.27 -7.83
N LEU A 105 -12.39 13.50 -7.07
CA LEU A 105 -12.48 13.39 -5.61
C LEU A 105 -11.30 14.08 -4.94
#